data_AF-A0A9D5VBM5-F1
#
_entry.id   AF-A0A9D5VBM5-F1
#
_cell.length_a   1.000
_cell.length_b   1.000
_cell.length_c   1.000
_cell.angle_alpha   90.00
_cell.angle_beta   90.00
_cell.angle_gamma   90.00
#
_symmetry.space_group_name_H-M   'P 1'
#
loop_
_entity.id
_entity.type
_entity.pdbx_description
1 polymer ?
#
loop_
_entity_poly.entity_id
_entity_poly.type
_entity_poly.pdbx_seq_one_letter_code
_entity_poly.pdbx_strand_id
1 'polypeptide(L)' 'MALSPFEDIRVVLAEPSASLRRDIRDTLLAKGVRHIVDTGNMAQVMEALRGGAVDILIGDT' A
#
# COMPACT_ATOMS: atom_id res chain seq x y z
N MET A 1 -12.14 -3.11 -22.13
CA MET A 1 -11.40 -3.66 -20.99
C MET A 1 -12.02 -3.08 -19.74
N ALA A 2 -12.52 -3.92 -18.82
CA ALA A 2 -13.03 -3.41 -17.54
C ALA A 2 -11.81 -2.99 -16.69
N LEU A 3 -11.75 -1.70 -16.34
CA LEU A 3 -10.79 -1.21 -15.35
C LEU A 3 -11.08 -1.98 -14.05
N SER A 4 -10.06 -2.58 -13.45
CA SER A 4 -10.23 -3.18 -12.13
C SER A 4 -10.67 -2.06 -11.16
N PRO A 5 -11.67 -2.28 -10.31
CA PRO A 5 -12.24 -1.22 -9.47
C PRO A 5 -11.23 -0.60 -8.49
N PHE A 6 -10.05 -1.19 -8.36
CA PHE A 6 -9.00 -0.79 -7.44
C PHE A 6 -7.78 -0.15 -8.13
N GLU A 7 -7.85 0.08 -9.44
CA GLU A 7 -6.70 0.58 -10.21
C GLU A 7 -6.25 1.98 -9.80
N ASP A 8 -7.16 2.84 -9.36
CA ASP A 8 -6.88 4.22 -8.93
C ASP A 8 -6.69 4.38 -7.41
N ILE A 9 -6.79 3.29 -6.63
CA ILE A 9 -6.65 3.37 -5.17
C ILE A 9 -5.17 3.41 -4.80
N ARG A 10 -4.79 4.43 -4.02
CA ARG A 10 -3.45 4.62 -3.48
C ARG A 10 -3.37 4.01 -2.09
N VAL A 11 -2.59 2.95 -1.97
CA VAL A 11 -2.42 2.18 -0.74
C VAL A 11 -1.03 2.43 -0.17
N VAL A 12 -0.95 2.73 1.12
CA VAL A 12 0.29 2.65 1.88
C VAL A 12 0.30 1.35 2.67
N LEU A 13 1.36 0.56 2.50
CA LEU A 13 1.58 -0.67 3.24
C LEU A 13 2.72 -0.46 4.25
N ALA A 14 2.38 -0.36 5.52
CA ALA A 14 3.27 -0.15 6.66
C ALA A 14 3.52 -1.47 7.39
N GLU A 15 4.53 -2.21 6.96
CA GLU A 15 4.83 -3.54 7.52
C GLU A 15 6.35 -3.63 7.77
N PRO A 16 6.84 -3.79 9.01
CA PRO A 16 8.27 -3.88 9.29
C PRO A 16 8.94 -5.12 8.66
N SER A 17 8.26 -6.27 8.70
CA SER A 17 8.77 -7.53 8.16
C SER A 17 8.85 -7.50 6.64
N ALA A 18 10.07 -7.59 6.09
CA ALA A 18 10.27 -7.52 4.65
C ALA A 18 9.60 -8.66 3.88
N SER A 19 9.51 -9.86 4.46
CA SER A 19 8.83 -11.00 3.86
C SER A 19 7.32 -10.78 3.82
N LEU A 20 6.72 -10.43 4.97
CA LEU A 20 5.28 -10.19 5.06
C LEU A 20 4.85 -9.00 4.19
N ARG A 21 5.66 -7.93 4.15
CA ARG A 21 5.43 -6.77 3.29
C ARG A 21 5.38 -7.16 1.82
N ARG A 22 6.26 -8.06 1.38
CA ARG A 22 6.27 -8.58 0.01
C ARG A 22 5.01 -9.41 -0.27
N ASP A 23 4.65 -10.33 0.63
CA ASP A 23 3.49 -11.20 0.45
C ASP A 23 2.18 -10.41 0.36
N ILE A 24 2.02 -9.38 1.20
CA ILE A 24 0.86 -8.49 1.17
C ILE A 24 0.85 -7.67 -0.12
N ARG A 25 2.00 -7.11 -0.53
CA ARG A 25 2.13 -6.36 -1.78
C ARG A 25 1.73 -7.19 -2.99
N ASP A 26 2.24 -8.41 -3.11
CA ASP A 26 1.95 -9.31 -4.23
C ASP A 26 0.46 -9.68 -4.26
N THR A 27 -0.14 -9.86 -3.09
CA THR A 27 -1.59 -10.09 -2.95
C THR A 27 -2.42 -8.89 -3.43
N LEU A 28 -2.00 -7.67 -3.09
CA LEU A 28 -2.68 -6.43 -3.51
C LEU A 28 -2.56 -6.21 -5.02
N LEU A 29 -1.38 -6.45 -5.60
CA LEU A 29 -1.14 -6.40 -7.04
C LEU A 29 -2.04 -7.40 -7.79
N ALA A 30 -2.14 -8.64 -7.29
CA ALA A 30 -2.99 -9.68 -7.87
C ALA A 30 -4.49 -9.31 -7.83
N LYS A 31 -4.91 -8.47 -6.87
CA LYS A 31 -6.27 -7.94 -6.76
C LYS A 31 -6.52 -6.70 -7.63
N GLY A 32 -5.51 -6.21 -8.34
CA GLY A 32 -5.63 -5.06 -9.25
C GLY A 32 -5.32 -3.71 -8.62
N VAL A 33 -4.79 -3.66 -7.39
CA VAL A 33 -4.26 -2.44 -6.78
C VAL A 33 -2.91 -2.14 -7.42
N ARG A 34 -2.77 -0.99 -8.09
CA ARG A 34 -1.54 -0.63 -8.79
C ARG A 34 -0.69 0.42 -8.10
N HIS A 35 -1.30 1.25 -7.27
CA HIS A 35 -0.61 2.32 -6.55
C HIS A 35 -0.34 1.90 -5.11
N ILE A 36 0.76 1.17 -4.90
CA ILE A 36 1.18 0.70 -3.58
C ILE A 36 2.51 1.35 -3.21
N VAL A 37 2.54 2.03 -2.07
CA VAL A 37 3.76 2.51 -1.41
C VAL A 37 3.99 1.66 -0.17
N ASP A 38 4.91 0.71 -0.28
CA ASP A 38 5.27 -0.19 0.81
C ASP A 38 6.52 0.29 1.56
N THR A 39 6.43 0.35 2.88
CA THR A 39 7.52 0.77 3.75
C THR A 39 7.50 -0.01 5.07
N GLY A 40 8.69 -0.26 5.62
CA GLY A 40 8.85 -0.75 6.99
C GLY A 40 9.09 0.37 8.00
N ASN A 41 8.99 1.64 7.58
CA ASN A 41 9.33 2.79 8.40
C ASN A 41 8.14 3.72 8.58
N MET A 42 7.70 3.87 9.83
CA MET A 42 6.58 4.74 10.21
C MET A 42 6.79 6.21 9.80
N ALA A 43 8.02 6.72 9.75
CA ALA A 43 8.28 8.09 9.29
C ALA A 43 7.83 8.30 7.84
N GLN A 44 8.10 7.32 6.96
CA GLN A 44 7.69 7.39 5.55
C GLN A 44 6.17 7.25 5.39
N VAL A 45 5.52 6.48 6.27
CA VAL A 45 4.05 6.41 6.34
C VAL A 45 3.47 7.79 6.66
N MET A 46 4.03 8.47 7.67
CA MET A 46 3.56 9.79 8.07
C MET A 46 3.76 10.85 6.98
N GLU A 47 4.84 10.77 6.20
CA GLU A 47 5.03 11.63 5.03
C GLU A 47 3.98 11.38 3.95
N ALA A 48 3.71 10.11 3.63
CA ALA A 48 2.70 9.75 2.64
C ALA A 48 1.29 10.23 3.04
N LEU A 49 0.92 10.08 4.32
CA LEU A 49 -0.35 10.56 4.86
C LEU A 49 -0.46 12.09 4.80
N ARG A 50 0.59 12.83 5.19
CA ARG A 50 0.59 14.30 5.16
C ARG A 50 0.48 14.87 3.75
N GLY A 51 0.96 14.15 2.74
CA GLY A 51 0.81 14.52 1.34
C GLY A 51 -0.62 14.40 0.79
N GLY A 52 -1.59 13.87 1.57
CA GLY A 52 -2.97 13.64 1.11
C GLY A 52 -3.07 12.62 -0.03
N ALA A 53 -2.03 11.82 -0.21
CA ALA A 53 -1.83 10.96 -1.37
C ALA A 53 -2.26 9.50 -1.13
N VAL A 54 -3.04 9.23 -0.08
CA VAL A 54 -3.32 7.88 0.41
C VAL A 54 -4.82 7.72 0.64
N ASP A 55 -5.38 6.67 0.06
CA ASP A 55 -6.79 6.32 0.21
C ASP A 55 -6.96 5.21 1.26
N ILE A 56 -5.99 4.29 1.36
CA ILE A 56 -5.98 3.19 2.32
C ILE A 56 -4.59 3.06 2.94
N LEU A 57 -4.55 2.97 4.27
CA LEU A 57 -3.36 2.56 5.02
C LEU A 57 -3.58 1.13 5.54
N ILE A 58 -2.67 0.23 5.18
CA ILE A 58 -2.59 -1.13 5.73
C ILE A 58 -1.34 -1.17 6.58
N GLY A 59 -1.47 -1.41 7.88
CA GLY A 59 -0.32 -1.59 8.75
C GLY A 59 -0.57 -2.69 9.75
N ASP A 60 0.49 -3.41 10.10
CA ASP A 60 0.47 -4.32 11.24
C ASP A 60 0.63 -3.50 12.54
N THR A 61 -0.15 -3.86 13.56
CA THR A 61 -0.21 -3.15 14.85
C THR A 61 0.70 -3.76 15.89
#